data_AF-A0A4R6K6R2-F1
#
_entry.id   AF-A0A4R6K6R2-F1
#
_cell.length_a   1.000
_cell.length_b   1.000
_cell.length_c   1.000
_cell.angle_alpha   90.00
_cell.angle_beta   90.00
_cell.angle_gamma   90.00
#
_symmetry.space_group_name_H-M   'P 1'
#
loop_
_entity.id
_entity.type
_entity.pdbx_description
1 polymer ?
#
loop_
_entity_poly.entity_id
_entity_poly.type
_entity_poly.pdbx_seq_one_letter_code
_entity_poly.pdbx_strand_id
1 'polypeptide(L)'
;MARQAPAFARVVVADESGAEAKADLGVDHRGFPPVQLDIGPVLSEPDAVGSKVGAMYSRLEPRDLIDVQAVLDSGRYDTDALLALADRREATPLDRQMFAGQLLAGSRLPNAGFERYGASPELIARVRATAIEWAELLNQPSARVDS
;
A
#
# COMPACT_ATOMS: atom_id res chain seq x y z
N MET A 1 11.81 13.18 22.76
CA MET A 1 12.75 12.02 22.83
C MET A 1 12.97 11.49 21.41
N ALA A 2 14.22 11.39 20.94
CA ALA A 2 14.53 10.87 19.60
C ALA A 2 14.78 9.35 19.66
N ARG A 3 14.22 8.59 18.71
CA ARG A 3 14.52 7.16 18.51
C ARG A 3 15.23 7.02 17.17
N GLN A 4 16.41 6.43 17.16
CA GLN A 4 17.27 6.31 15.97
C GLN A 4 17.71 4.86 15.73
N ALA A 5 17.75 4.49 14.46
CA ALA A 5 18.34 3.30 13.88
C ALA A 5 19.00 3.70 12.54
N PRO A 6 19.92 2.91 11.95
CA PRO A 6 20.72 3.34 10.78
C PRO A 6 19.93 3.90 9.58
N ALA A 7 18.70 3.46 9.37
CA ALA A 7 17.82 3.90 8.28
C ALA A 7 16.54 4.60 8.76
N PHE A 8 16.44 4.94 10.05
CA PHE A 8 15.24 5.53 10.64
C PHE A 8 15.56 6.47 11.80
N ALA A 9 14.98 7.66 11.80
CA ALA A 9 14.96 8.57 12.93
C ALA A 9 13.55 9.09 13.17
N ARG A 10 13.15 9.20 14.43
CA ARG A 10 11.92 9.85 14.85
C ARG A 10 12.25 11.11 15.62
N VAL A 11 11.71 12.22 15.17
CA VAL A 11 11.85 13.53 15.81
C VAL A 11 10.48 14.11 16.14
N VAL A 12 10.45 15.03 17.10
CA VAL A 12 9.29 15.87 17.38
C VAL A 12 9.70 17.29 17.02
N VAL A 13 8.93 17.91 16.13
CA VAL A 13 9.09 19.30 15.71
C VAL A 13 8.04 20.12 16.43
N ALA A 14 8.39 21.34 16.84
CA ALA A 14 7.46 22.28 17.43
C ALA A 14 7.41 23.53 16.54
N ASP A 15 6.22 24.11 16.36
CA ASP A 15 6.10 25.44 15.77
C ASP A 15 6.40 26.55 16.80
N GLU A 16 6.38 27.80 16.35
CA GLU A 16 6.64 28.97 17.22
C GLU A 16 5.59 29.14 18.33
N SER A 17 4.41 28.54 18.18
CA SER A 17 3.35 28.53 19.20
C SER A 17 3.53 27.42 20.24
N GLY A 18 4.49 26.52 20.02
CA GLY A 18 4.75 25.35 20.85
C GLY A 18 3.90 24.13 20.48
N ALA A 19 3.19 24.14 19.35
CA ALA A 19 2.44 22.98 18.88
C ALA A 19 3.41 21.92 18.35
N GLU A 20 3.36 20.72 18.92
CA GLU A 20 4.26 19.62 18.57
C GLU A 20 3.66 18.70 17.50
N ALA A 21 4.48 18.33 16.52
CA ALA A 21 4.20 17.30 15.55
C ALA A 21 5.34 16.28 15.51
N LYS A 22 5.00 15.03 15.28
CA LYS A 22 5.96 13.95 15.15
C LYS A 22 6.34 13.77 13.68
N ALA A 23 7.64 13.76 13.39
CA ALA A 23 8.17 13.46 12.07
C ALA A 23 9.05 12.20 12.11
N ASP A 24 8.74 11.27 11.21
CA ASP A 24 9.52 10.05 11.01
C ASP A 24 10.34 10.21 9.71
N LEU A 25 11.66 10.09 9.84
CA LEU A 25 12.62 10.15 8.75
C LEU A 25 13.12 8.73 8.49
N GLY A 26 12.78 8.16 7.35
CA GLY A 26 13.21 6.82 6.95
C GLY A 26 13.84 6.83 5.57
N VAL A 27 14.87 6.01 5.37
CA VAL A 27 15.31 5.67 4.01
C VAL A 27 14.27 4.77 3.39
N ASP A 28 13.76 5.15 2.21
CA ASP A 28 12.73 4.41 1.49
C ASP A 28 13.12 4.24 0.02
N HIS A 29 12.59 3.20 -0.61
CA HIS A 29 12.78 2.94 -2.03
C HIS A 29 12.17 4.04 -2.91
N ARG A 30 12.92 4.48 -3.92
CA ARG A 30 12.51 5.47 -4.93
C ARG A 30 12.76 4.92 -6.33
N GLY A 31 11.70 4.57 -7.04
CA GLY A 31 11.75 4.15 -8.43
C GLY A 31 11.61 5.32 -9.41
N PHE A 32 11.06 6.46 -8.96
CA PHE A 32 10.82 7.64 -9.79
C PHE A 32 11.25 8.94 -9.09
N PRO A 33 11.54 10.01 -9.85
CA PRO A 33 11.82 11.33 -9.28
C PRO A 33 10.67 11.82 -8.39
N PRO A 34 10.96 12.60 -7.34
CA PRO A 34 9.91 13.22 -6.53
C PRO A 34 9.08 14.19 -7.37
N VAL A 35 7.79 14.29 -7.04
CA VAL A 35 6.87 15.25 -7.66
C VAL A 35 6.87 16.53 -6.84
N GLN A 36 6.90 17.69 -7.49
CA GLN A 36 6.82 18.97 -6.80
C GLN A 36 5.37 19.40 -6.60
N LEU A 37 5.01 19.73 -5.36
CA LEU A 37 3.75 20.36 -4.97
C LEU A 37 4.04 21.70 -4.26
N ASP A 38 3.02 22.49 -3.97
CA ASP A 38 3.16 23.78 -3.26
C ASP A 38 3.80 23.64 -1.88
N ILE A 39 3.67 22.44 -1.28
CA ILE A 39 4.29 22.07 0.00
C ILE A 39 5.73 21.53 -0.14
N GLY A 40 6.26 21.49 -1.37
CA GLY A 40 7.58 20.95 -1.70
C GLY A 40 7.55 19.55 -2.32
N PRO A 41 8.70 18.86 -2.35
CA PRO A 41 8.83 17.57 -3.03
C PRO A 41 8.14 16.46 -2.25
N VAL A 42 7.26 15.73 -2.92
CA VAL A 42 6.55 14.57 -2.40
C VAL A 42 6.94 13.28 -3.13
N LEU A 43 6.61 12.14 -2.52
CA LEU A 43 6.79 10.82 -3.13
C LEU A 43 6.04 10.77 -4.47
N SER A 44 6.68 10.17 -5.48
CA SER A 44 6.00 9.93 -6.75
C SER A 44 4.78 9.06 -6.51
N GLU A 45 3.72 9.28 -7.28
CA GLU A 45 2.52 8.49 -7.14
C GLU A 45 2.76 6.98 -7.37
N PRO A 46 3.50 6.53 -8.40
CA PRO A 46 3.78 5.11 -8.58
C PRO A 46 4.56 4.49 -7.41
N ASP A 47 5.49 5.23 -6.81
CA ASP A 47 6.20 4.75 -5.62
C ASP A 47 5.28 4.64 -4.40
N ALA A 48 4.38 5.61 -4.21
CA ALA A 48 3.39 5.59 -3.14
C ALA A 48 2.44 4.40 -3.29
N VAL A 49 1.94 4.17 -4.50
CA VAL A 49 1.07 3.04 -4.85
C VAL A 49 1.77 1.71 -4.59
N GLY A 50 2.99 1.52 -5.09
CA GLY A 50 3.76 0.30 -4.82
C GLY A 50 3.99 0.06 -3.32
N SER A 51 4.23 1.12 -2.54
CA SER A 51 4.37 1.04 -1.08
C SER A 51 3.08 0.54 -0.40
N LYS A 52 1.90 0.96 -0.88
CA LYS A 52 0.60 0.48 -0.36
C LYS A 52 0.37 -0.99 -0.64
N VAL A 53 0.73 -1.47 -1.83
CA VAL A 53 0.63 -2.89 -2.18
C VAL A 53 1.59 -3.73 -1.32
N GLY A 54 2.84 -3.29 -1.13
CA GLY A 54 3.79 -3.96 -0.24
C GLY A 54 3.35 -3.97 1.23
N ALA A 55 2.69 -2.91 1.70
CA ALA A 55 2.07 -2.86 3.03
C ALA A 55 0.90 -3.85 3.16
N MET A 56 0.04 -3.94 2.14
CA MET A 56 -1.05 -4.92 2.10
C MET A 56 -0.51 -6.36 2.12
N TYR A 57 0.59 -6.63 1.42
CA TYR A 57 1.29 -7.92 1.46
C TYR A 57 1.87 -8.24 2.84
N SER A 58 2.57 -7.30 3.47
CA SER A 58 3.39 -7.57 4.66
C SER A 58 2.65 -7.50 6.01
N ARG A 59 1.74 -6.53 6.18
CA ARG A 59 1.03 -6.31 7.47
C ARG A 59 -0.47 -6.43 7.39
N LEU A 60 -1.05 -6.20 6.21
CA LEU A 60 -2.48 -6.36 5.92
C LEU A 60 -3.40 -5.58 6.89
N GLU A 61 -3.36 -4.25 6.84
CA GLU A 61 -4.29 -3.41 7.59
C GLU A 61 -5.49 -2.95 6.74
N PRO A 62 -6.69 -2.74 7.33
CA PRO A 62 -7.87 -2.26 6.59
C PRO A 62 -7.63 -1.01 5.74
N ARG A 63 -6.82 -0.06 6.22
CA ARG A 63 -6.47 1.16 5.45
C ARG A 63 -5.68 0.88 4.18
N ASP A 64 -4.82 -0.14 4.18
CA ASP A 64 -3.99 -0.45 3.02
C ASP A 64 -4.87 -1.02 1.90
N LEU A 65 -5.86 -1.84 2.26
CA LEU A 65 -6.90 -2.34 1.36
C LEU A 65 -7.79 -1.20 0.80
N ILE A 66 -8.19 -0.25 1.66
CA ILE A 66 -8.96 0.93 1.23
C ILE A 66 -8.16 1.79 0.24
N ASP A 67 -6.88 2.07 0.56
CA ASP A 67 -6.02 2.89 -0.28
C ASP A 67 -5.78 2.23 -1.65
N VAL A 68 -5.53 0.91 -1.68
CA VAL A 68 -5.39 0.15 -2.92
C VAL A 68 -6.69 0.14 -3.73
N GLN A 69 -7.85 -0.02 -3.07
CA GLN A 69 -9.15 0.06 -3.75
C GLN A 69 -9.36 1.44 -4.37
N ALA A 70 -9.03 2.52 -3.68
CA ALA A 70 -9.17 3.87 -4.23
C ALA A 70 -8.29 4.09 -5.47
N VAL A 71 -7.11 3.47 -5.51
CA VAL A 71 -6.23 3.50 -6.70
C VAL A 71 -6.87 2.74 -7.87
N LEU A 72 -7.42 1.55 -7.62
CA LEU A 72 -8.12 0.75 -8.65
C LEU A 72 -9.39 1.46 -9.14
N ASP A 73 -10.20 2.02 -8.23
CA ASP A 73 -11.41 2.79 -8.54
C ASP A 73 -11.11 4.03 -9.39
N SER A 74 -9.88 4.57 -9.33
CA SER A 74 -9.46 5.68 -10.19
C SER A 74 -9.33 5.30 -11.68
N GLY A 75 -9.26 4.00 -12.00
CA GLY A 75 -9.10 3.49 -13.36
C GLY A 75 -7.73 3.72 -14.00
N ARG A 76 -6.78 4.31 -13.26
CA ARG A 76 -5.42 4.61 -13.77
C ARG A 76 -4.45 3.44 -13.66
N TYR A 77 -4.79 2.43 -12.85
CA TYR A 77 -4.01 1.23 -12.64
C TYR A 77 -4.95 0.02 -12.58
N ASP A 78 -4.48 -1.11 -13.08
CA ASP A 78 -5.05 -2.42 -12.85
C ASP A 78 -4.19 -3.22 -11.85
N THR A 79 -4.67 -4.41 -11.47
CA THR A 79 -3.98 -5.28 -10.51
C THR A 79 -2.58 -5.68 -10.96
N ASP A 80 -2.33 -5.83 -12.26
CA ASP A 80 -1.02 -6.20 -12.80
C ASP A 80 -0.02 -5.03 -12.70
N ALA A 81 -0.47 -3.81 -13.01
CA ALA A 81 0.32 -2.60 -12.81
C ALA A 81 0.68 -2.42 -11.32
N LEU A 82 -0.26 -2.69 -10.42
CA LEU A 82 -0.02 -2.65 -8.97
C LEU A 82 1.04 -3.66 -8.53
N LEU A 83 0.98 -4.91 -9.00
CA LEU A 83 2.01 -5.93 -8.73
C LEU A 83 3.38 -5.51 -9.25
N ALA A 84 3.44 -5.00 -10.48
CA ALA A 84 4.69 -4.56 -11.08
C ALA A 84 5.33 -3.41 -10.31
N LEU A 85 4.54 -2.47 -9.77
CA LEU A 85 5.02 -1.39 -8.92
C LEU A 85 5.53 -1.90 -7.58
N ALA A 86 4.84 -2.87 -6.97
CA ALA A 86 5.26 -3.47 -5.71
C ALA A 86 6.57 -4.25 -5.86
N ASP A 87 6.68 -5.10 -6.88
CA ASP A 87 7.88 -5.91 -7.13
C ASP A 87 9.13 -5.09 -7.35
N ARG A 88 9.01 -3.95 -8.05
CA ARG A 88 10.15 -3.06 -8.31
C ARG A 88 10.77 -2.50 -7.02
N ARG A 89 10.01 -2.45 -5.93
CA ARG A 89 10.49 -1.96 -4.64
C ARG A 89 11.26 -3.01 -3.85
N GLU A 90 11.07 -4.28 -4.16
CA GLU A 90 11.63 -5.40 -3.42
C GLU A 90 12.86 -5.98 -4.13
N ALA A 91 13.78 -6.56 -3.35
CA ALA A 91 14.94 -7.24 -3.93
C ALA A 91 14.55 -8.48 -4.75
N THR A 92 13.41 -9.09 -4.40
CA THR A 92 12.77 -10.21 -5.10
C THR A 92 11.28 -9.92 -5.25
N PRO A 93 10.65 -10.30 -6.38
CA PRO A 93 9.21 -10.16 -6.55
C PRO A 93 8.41 -10.76 -5.39
N LEU A 94 7.24 -10.19 -5.11
CA LEU A 94 6.35 -10.72 -4.08
C LEU A 94 5.93 -12.14 -4.42
N ASP A 95 5.90 -13.02 -3.41
CA ASP A 95 5.36 -14.36 -3.57
C ASP A 95 3.85 -14.27 -3.86
N ARG A 96 3.45 -14.71 -5.06
CA ARG A 96 2.06 -14.60 -5.53
C ARG A 96 1.11 -15.49 -4.74
N GLN A 97 1.55 -16.66 -4.32
CA GLN A 97 0.74 -17.59 -3.54
C GLN A 97 0.54 -17.04 -2.13
N MET A 98 1.61 -16.52 -1.51
CA MET A 98 1.50 -15.84 -0.23
C MET A 98 0.58 -14.62 -0.34
N PHE A 99 0.73 -13.81 -1.40
CA PHE A 99 -0.07 -12.61 -1.56
C PHE A 99 -1.55 -12.92 -1.76
N ALA A 100 -1.89 -13.95 -2.55
CA ALA A 100 -3.25 -14.44 -2.66
C ALA A 100 -3.83 -14.86 -1.29
N GLY A 101 -3.02 -15.54 -0.46
CA GLY A 101 -3.39 -15.86 0.92
C GLY A 101 -3.67 -14.62 1.77
N GLN A 102 -2.84 -13.58 1.66
CA GLN A 102 -3.01 -12.31 2.36
C GLN A 102 -4.27 -11.56 1.90
N LEU A 103 -4.56 -11.52 0.61
CA LEU A 103 -5.79 -10.93 0.07
C LEU A 103 -7.04 -11.64 0.61
N LEU A 104 -7.04 -12.97 0.63
CA LEU A 104 -8.14 -13.76 1.20
C LEU A 104 -8.28 -13.53 2.71
N ALA A 105 -7.18 -13.41 3.45
CA ALA A 105 -7.22 -13.02 4.86
C ALA A 105 -7.79 -11.61 5.05
N GLY A 106 -7.41 -10.66 4.18
CA GLY A 106 -7.86 -9.27 4.20
C GLY A 106 -9.36 -9.15 3.97
N SER A 107 -9.90 -9.97 3.06
CA SER A 107 -11.34 -10.03 2.79
C SER A 107 -12.17 -10.43 4.02
N ARG A 108 -11.57 -11.09 5.01
CA ARG A 108 -12.23 -11.57 6.24
C ARG A 108 -12.02 -10.66 7.45
N LEU A 109 -11.32 -9.53 7.30
CA LEU A 109 -11.12 -8.59 8.40
C LEU A 109 -12.46 -8.01 8.90
N PRO A 110 -12.60 -7.72 10.21
CA PRO A 110 -13.84 -7.18 10.79
C PRO A 110 -14.21 -5.81 10.22
N ASN A 111 -15.50 -5.55 10.01
CA ASN A 111 -16.00 -4.27 9.49
C ASN A 111 -15.52 -3.06 10.32
N ALA A 112 -15.50 -3.21 11.65
CA ALA A 112 -15.04 -2.16 12.58
C ALA A 112 -13.63 -1.62 12.24
N GLY A 113 -12.75 -2.45 11.66
CA GLY A 113 -11.43 -2.03 11.23
C GLY A 113 -11.47 -1.06 10.03
N PHE A 114 -12.41 -1.23 9.11
CA PHE A 114 -12.63 -0.36 7.96
C PHE A 114 -13.45 0.88 8.34
N GLU A 115 -14.48 0.71 9.17
CA GLU A 115 -15.35 1.79 9.67
C GLU A 115 -14.57 2.85 10.44
N ARG A 116 -13.49 2.45 11.15
CA ARG A 116 -12.56 3.39 11.80
C ARG A 116 -11.94 4.41 10.83
N TYR A 117 -11.83 4.06 9.56
CA TYR A 117 -11.32 4.92 8.49
C TYR A 117 -12.45 5.56 7.66
N GLY A 118 -13.71 5.48 8.12
CA GLY A 118 -14.86 6.07 7.44
C GLY A 118 -15.36 5.28 6.23
N ALA A 119 -14.94 4.01 6.07
CA ALA A 119 -15.42 3.19 4.96
C ALA A 119 -16.90 2.85 5.12
N SER A 120 -17.68 3.09 4.07
CA SER A 120 -19.09 2.70 4.02
C SER A 120 -19.24 1.18 3.81
N PRO A 121 -20.41 0.59 4.13
CA PRO A 121 -20.67 -0.83 3.86
C PRO A 121 -20.43 -1.20 2.39
N GLU A 122 -20.76 -0.31 1.45
CA GLU A 122 -20.56 -0.51 0.02
C GLU A 122 -19.08 -0.54 -0.35
N LEU A 123 -18.26 0.35 0.24
CA LEU A 123 -16.81 0.32 0.04
C LEU A 123 -16.20 -0.95 0.62
N ILE A 124 -16.63 -1.38 1.81
CA ILE A 124 -16.16 -2.63 2.42
C ILE A 124 -16.51 -3.83 1.54
N ALA A 125 -17.72 -3.88 0.99
CA ALA A 125 -18.13 -4.95 0.07
C ALA A 125 -17.27 -4.96 -1.20
N ARG A 126 -16.98 -3.79 -1.80
CA ARG A 126 -16.10 -3.67 -2.98
C ARG A 126 -14.68 -4.15 -2.70
N VAL A 127 -14.07 -3.66 -1.62
CA VAL A 127 -12.73 -4.07 -1.18
C VAL A 127 -12.64 -5.59 -1.04
N ARG A 128 -13.66 -6.23 -0.44
CA ARG A 128 -13.70 -7.68 -0.28
C ARG A 128 -13.83 -8.43 -1.59
N ALA A 129 -14.72 -7.97 -2.48
CA ALA A 129 -14.91 -8.56 -3.80
C ALA A 129 -13.60 -8.51 -4.59
N THR A 130 -12.98 -7.33 -4.69
CA THR A 130 -11.69 -7.13 -5.37
C THR A 130 -10.58 -7.98 -4.77
N ALA A 131 -10.49 -8.08 -3.44
CA ALA A 131 -9.48 -8.93 -2.80
C ALA A 131 -9.66 -10.42 -3.13
N ILE A 132 -10.90 -10.91 -3.17
CA ILE A 132 -11.21 -12.31 -3.52
C ILE A 132 -10.89 -12.57 -4.99
N GLU A 133 -11.40 -11.73 -5.90
CA GLU A 133 -11.16 -11.85 -7.35
C GLU A 133 -9.67 -11.78 -7.67
N TRP A 134 -8.93 -10.87 -7.04
CA TRP A 134 -7.48 -10.76 -7.25
C TRP A 134 -6.73 -11.98 -6.71
N ALA A 135 -7.13 -12.52 -5.56
CA ALA A 135 -6.54 -13.77 -5.05
C ALA A 135 -6.80 -14.96 -5.97
N GLU A 136 -7.98 -15.03 -6.59
CA GLU A 136 -8.31 -16.05 -7.59
C GLU A 136 -7.40 -15.91 -8.82
N LEU A 137 -7.26 -14.70 -9.37
CA LEU A 137 -6.35 -14.42 -10.49
C LEU A 137 -4.91 -14.83 -10.19
N LEU A 138 -4.40 -14.52 -9.01
CA LEU A 138 -3.03 -14.87 -8.59
C LEU A 138 -2.81 -16.39 -8.43
N ASN A 139 -3.88 -17.14 -8.14
CA ASN A 139 -3.82 -18.59 -7.99
C ASN A 139 -4.06 -19.34 -9.31
N GLN A 140 -4.46 -18.65 -10.39
CA GLN A 140 -4.58 -19.29 -11.68
C GLN A 140 -3.18 -19.69 -12.16
N PRO A 141 -2.98 -20.95 -12.60
CA PRO A 141 -1.71 -21.36 -13.19
C PRO A 141 -1.46 -20.46 -14.40
N SER A 142 -0.32 -19.76 -14.41
CA SER A 142 0.13 -19.00 -15.58
C SER A 142 0.07 -19.95 -16.77
N ALA A 143 -0.80 -19.66 -17.75
CA ALA A 143 -0.78 -20.40 -18.99
C ALA A 143 0.65 -20.27 -19.54
N ARG A 144 1.39 -21.38 -19.54
CA ARG A 144 2.72 -21.44 -20.14
C ARG A 144 2.59 -20.92 -21.56
N VAL A 145 3.13 -19.73 -21.80
CA VAL A 145 3.47 -19.30 -23.16
C VAL A 145 4.75 -20.06 -23.50
N ASP A 146 4.57 -21.30 -23.93
CA ASP A 146 5.59 -22.00 -24.69
C ASP A 146 5.60 -21.39 -26.10
N SER A 147 6.64 -20.62 -26.42
CA SER A 147 7.04 -20.30 -27.79
C SER A 147 8.56 -20.22 -27.87
#